data_AF-A0A1V2I8M4-F1
#
_entry.id   AF-A0A1V2I8M4-F1
#
_cell.length_a   1.000
_cell.length_b   1.000
_cell.length_c   1.000
_cell.angle_alpha   90.00
_cell.angle_beta   90.00
_cell.angle_gamma   90.00
#
_symmetry.space_group_name_H-M   'P 1'
#
loop_
_entity.id
_entity.type
_entity.pdbx_description
1 polymer ?
#
loop_
_entity_poly.entity_id
_entity_poly.type
_entity_poly.pdbx_seq_one_letter_code
_entity_poly.pdbx_strand_id
1 'polypeptide(L)'
;MIGADTVAAVEAEVLRAHRRHGERSILNPAMPDVVRLPVLVEEVGEVARAMLEGAGTRHLREELIQVATVALTWVEALRDRTDQEPLFDPGRLAARSDPAE
;
A
#
# COMPACT_ATOMS: atom_id res chain seq x y z
N MET A 1 -14.59 12.82 11.54
CA MET A 1 -14.48 13.27 10.14
C MET A 1 -13.02 13.57 9.88
N ILE A 2 -12.44 13.06 8.80
CA ILE A 2 -11.05 13.39 8.40
C ILE A 2 -11.08 14.79 7.76
N GLY A 3 -10.12 15.64 8.10
CA GLY A 3 -10.06 17.02 7.58
C GLY A 3 -9.75 17.05 6.08
N ALA A 4 -10.32 18.04 5.36
CA ALA A 4 -10.13 18.18 3.92
C ALA A 4 -8.65 18.30 3.53
N ASP A 5 -7.86 19.04 4.32
CA ASP A 5 -6.42 19.19 4.09
C ASP A 5 -5.67 17.86 4.18
N THR A 6 -6.11 16.95 5.05
CA THR A 6 -5.52 15.60 5.16
C THR A 6 -5.84 14.77 3.93
N VAL A 7 -7.07 14.83 3.42
CA VAL A 7 -7.45 14.14 2.19
C VAL A 7 -6.65 14.68 1.00
N ALA A 8 -6.56 16.01 0.85
CA ALA A 8 -5.79 16.64 -0.21
C ALA A 8 -4.29 16.29 -0.13
N ALA A 9 -3.73 16.16 1.08
CA ALA A 9 -2.34 15.74 1.26
C ALA A 9 -2.11 14.29 0.79
N VAL A 10 -3.05 13.39 1.06
CA VAL A 10 -2.99 12.00 0.56
C VAL A 10 -3.09 11.95 -0.97
N GLU A 11 -4.00 12.71 -1.57
CA GLU A 11 -4.11 12.80 -3.04
C GLU A 11 -2.84 13.37 -3.68
N ALA A 12 -2.26 14.41 -3.09
CA ALA A 12 -0.99 14.98 -3.55
C ALA A 12 0.16 13.95 -3.46
N GLU A 13 0.17 13.15 -2.39
CA GLU A 13 1.14 12.09 -2.18
C GLU A 13 0.97 10.94 -3.18
N VAL A 14 -0.26 10.54 -3.48
CA VAL A 14 -0.58 9.56 -4.55
C VAL A 14 0.05 10.01 -5.88
N LEU A 15 -0.14 11.28 -6.26
CA LEU A 15 0.43 11.83 -7.48
C LEU A 15 1.96 11.88 -7.44
N ARG A 16 2.57 12.19 -6.28
CA ARG A 16 4.02 12.19 -6.10
C ARG A 16 4.59 10.79 -6.26
N ALA A 17 4.03 9.80 -5.57
CA ALA A 17 4.44 8.40 -5.66
C ALA A 17 4.28 7.86 -7.08
N HIS A 18 3.19 8.20 -7.76
CA HIS A 18 2.98 7.82 -9.16
C HIS A 18 4.05 8.40 -10.10
N ARG A 19 4.37 9.69 -9.99
CA ARG A 19 5.46 10.31 -10.78
C ARG A 19 6.82 9.65 -10.54
N ARG A 20 7.09 9.22 -9.29
CA ARG A 20 8.37 8.59 -8.91
C ARG A 20 8.51 7.17 -9.44
N HIS A 21 7.42 6.39 -9.45
CA HIS A 21 7.46 4.95 -9.69
C HIS A 21 6.83 4.48 -11.01
N GLY A 22 6.11 5.34 -11.73
CA GLY A 22 5.52 5.03 -13.04
C GLY A 22 4.62 3.80 -13.00
N GLU A 23 4.85 2.82 -13.88
CA GLU A 23 4.08 1.56 -13.95
C GLU A 23 4.24 0.66 -12.71
N ARG A 24 5.30 0.88 -11.90
CA ARG A 24 5.50 0.22 -10.61
C ARG A 24 4.85 0.98 -9.45
N SER A 25 4.05 2.01 -9.74
CA SER A 25 3.31 2.75 -8.73
C SER A 25 2.17 1.91 -8.13
N ILE A 26 1.85 2.20 -6.88
CA ILE A 26 0.66 1.72 -6.16
C ILE A 26 -0.67 1.97 -6.88
N LEU A 27 -0.70 2.91 -7.85
CA LEU A 27 -1.84 3.16 -8.73
C LEU A 27 -2.05 2.11 -9.82
N ASN A 28 -1.11 1.19 -10.03
CA ASN A 28 -1.28 0.13 -11.01
C ASN A 28 -2.30 -0.91 -10.47
N PRO A 29 -3.52 -1.01 -11.03
CA PRO A 29 -4.55 -1.92 -10.51
C PRO A 29 -4.14 -3.40 -10.63
N ALA A 30 -3.26 -3.72 -11.59
CA ALA A 30 -2.73 -5.06 -11.79
C ALA A 30 -1.55 -5.40 -10.87
N MET A 31 -1.11 -4.48 -9.99
CA MET A 31 -0.07 -4.77 -9.02
C MET A 31 -0.54 -5.86 -8.04
N PRO A 32 0.18 -7.00 -7.94
CA PRO A 32 -0.18 -8.09 -7.04
C PRO A 32 -0.12 -7.71 -5.57
N ASP A 33 -0.98 -8.30 -4.75
CA ASP A 33 -1.03 -8.03 -3.30
C ASP A 33 0.27 -8.39 -2.58
N VAL A 34 0.97 -9.42 -3.05
CA VAL A 34 2.32 -9.80 -2.56
C VAL A 34 3.38 -8.71 -2.80
N VAL A 35 3.15 -7.80 -3.75
CA VAL A 35 4.01 -6.63 -4.00
C VAL A 35 3.51 -5.42 -3.20
N ARG A 36 2.20 -5.26 -3.03
CA ARG A 36 1.59 -4.16 -2.26
C ARG A 36 1.91 -4.23 -0.77
N LEU A 37 1.90 -5.43 -0.18
CA LEU A 37 2.15 -5.62 1.24
C LEU A 37 3.55 -5.12 1.67
N PRO A 38 4.67 -5.49 1.01
CA PRO A 38 5.98 -4.95 1.33
C PRO A 38 6.04 -3.42 1.31
N VAL A 39 5.40 -2.77 0.32
CA VAL A 39 5.36 -1.30 0.23
C VAL A 39 4.62 -0.69 1.43
N LEU A 40 3.47 -1.27 1.82
CA LEU A 40 2.75 -0.82 3.01
C LEU A 40 3.60 -0.97 4.28
N VAL A 41 4.31 -2.10 4.42
CA VAL A 41 5.15 -2.39 5.58
C VAL A 41 6.36 -1.45 5.62
N GLU A 42 6.93 -1.09 4.48
CA GLU A 42 8.01 -0.11 4.37
C GLU A 42 7.60 1.24 4.97
N GLU A 43 6.43 1.77 4.56
CA GLU A 43 5.93 3.06 5.09
C GLU A 43 5.61 2.99 6.60
N VAL A 44 5.10 1.86 7.08
CA VAL A 44 4.89 1.64 8.53
C VAL A 44 6.25 1.62 9.27
N GLY A 45 7.28 1.05 8.64
CA GLY A 45 8.65 1.09 9.14
C GLY A 45 9.20 2.51 9.23
N GLU A 46 8.90 3.37 8.27
CA GLU A 46 9.31 4.79 8.28
C GLU A 46 8.60 5.58 9.40
N VAL A 47 7.32 5.31 9.66
CA VAL A 47 6.62 5.85 10.84
C VAL A 47 7.32 5.42 12.13
N ALA A 48 7.64 4.14 12.27
CA ALA A 48 8.34 3.63 13.45
C ALA A 48 9.73 4.29 13.60
N ARG A 49 10.48 4.43 12.51
CA ARG A 49 11.78 5.10 12.48
C ARG A 49 11.66 6.57 12.91
N ALA A 50 10.71 7.31 12.36
CA ALA A 50 10.46 8.71 12.71
C ALA A 50 10.17 8.89 14.20
N MET A 51 9.40 7.98 14.82
CA MET A 51 9.12 8.01 16.25
C MET A 51 10.35 7.68 17.10
N LEU A 52 11.11 6.65 16.73
CA LEU A 52 12.28 6.20 17.47
C LEU A 52 13.45 7.18 17.39
N GLU A 53 13.61 7.85 16.25
CA GLU A 53 14.66 8.86 16.02
C GLU A 53 14.27 10.26 16.51
N GLY A 54 13.09 10.42 17.11
CA GLY A 54 12.62 11.70 17.66
C GLY A 54 12.36 12.77 16.60
N ALA A 55 11.89 12.36 15.42
CA ALA A 55 11.58 13.28 14.34
C ALA A 55 10.47 14.27 14.71
N GLY A 56 10.49 15.45 14.09
CA GLY A 56 9.47 16.47 14.30
C GLY A 56 8.10 16.04 13.78
N THR A 57 7.04 16.66 14.33
CA THR A 57 5.63 16.38 13.99
C THR A 57 5.32 16.49 12.49
N ARG A 58 6.00 17.39 11.77
CA ARG A 58 5.88 17.51 10.31
C ARG A 58 6.29 16.22 9.60
N HIS A 59 7.44 15.65 9.96
CA HIS A 59 7.96 14.44 9.33
C HIS A 59 7.09 13.23 9.67
N LEU A 60 6.72 13.07 10.94
CA LEU A 60 5.80 12.01 11.35
C LEU A 60 4.46 12.08 10.57
N ARG A 61 3.94 13.29 10.33
CA ARG A 61 2.74 13.48 9.52
C ARG A 61 2.96 13.05 8.07
N GLU A 62 4.12 13.36 7.48
CA GLU A 62 4.47 12.95 6.12
C GLU A 62 4.51 11.42 5.98
N GLU A 63 5.11 10.71 6.95
CA GLU A 63 5.14 9.23 6.95
C GLU A 63 3.74 8.62 7.15
N LEU A 64 2.91 9.18 8.04
CA LEU A 64 1.52 8.74 8.20
C LEU A 64 0.68 8.96 6.93
N ILE A 65 0.92 10.05 6.19
CA ILE A 65 0.27 10.30 4.90
C ILE A 65 0.70 9.25 3.89
N GLN A 66 1.98 8.87 3.84
CA GLN A 66 2.47 7.83 2.93
C GLN A 66 1.84 6.47 3.23
N VAL A 67 1.72 6.07 4.51
CA VAL A 67 0.97 4.86 4.90
C VAL A 67 -0.48 4.91 4.39
N ALA A 68 -1.17 6.03 4.62
CA ALA A 68 -2.55 6.22 4.17
C ALA A 68 -2.66 6.16 2.63
N THR A 69 -1.71 6.74 1.91
CA THR A 69 -1.62 6.69 0.45
C THR A 69 -1.54 5.26 -0.06
N VAL A 70 -0.67 4.42 0.51
CA VAL A 70 -0.56 3.00 0.10
C VAL A 70 -1.84 2.23 0.45
N ALA A 71 -2.36 2.41 1.66
CA ALA A 71 -3.56 1.70 2.10
C ALA A 71 -4.80 2.06 1.26
N LEU A 72 -5.06 3.35 1.02
CA LEU A 72 -6.24 3.79 0.27
C LEU A 72 -6.17 3.40 -1.21
N THR A 73 -5.00 3.54 -1.85
CA THR A 73 -4.86 3.08 -3.24
C THR A 73 -5.00 1.56 -3.38
N TRP A 74 -4.63 0.78 -2.36
CA TRP A 74 -4.92 -0.64 -2.33
C TRP A 74 -6.41 -0.92 -2.15
N VAL A 75 -7.12 -0.17 -1.30
CA VAL A 75 -8.59 -0.25 -1.21
C VAL A 75 -9.25 0.02 -2.55
N GLU A 76 -8.85 1.05 -3.29
CA GLU A 76 -9.37 1.32 -4.63
C GLU A 76 -9.06 0.15 -5.60
N ALA A 77 -7.84 -0.40 -5.57
CA ALA A 77 -7.49 -1.56 -6.38
C ALA A 77 -8.28 -2.84 -6.02
N LEU A 78 -8.78 -2.95 -4.79
CA LEU A 78 -9.64 -4.06 -4.35
C LEU A 78 -11.10 -3.83 -4.75
N ARG A 79 -11.60 -2.58 -4.78
CA ARG A 79 -12.96 -2.27 -5.23
C ARG A 79 -13.23 -2.74 -6.66
N ASP A 80 -12.21 -2.71 -7.50
CA ASP A 80 -12.29 -3.15 -8.89
C ASP A 80 -12.26 -4.68 -9.04
N ARG A 81 -12.05 -5.44 -7.95
CA ARG A 81 -12.06 -6.91 -7.92
C ARG A 81 -13.38 -7.38 -7.34
N THR A 82 -14.10 -8.23 -8.08
CA THR A 82 -15.35 -8.84 -7.58
C THR A 82 -15.07 -9.61 -6.28
N ASP A 83 -15.82 -9.33 -5.21
CA ASP A 83 -15.62 -9.67 -3.78
C ASP A 83 -15.44 -11.16 -3.37
N GLN A 84 -15.10 -12.10 -4.28
CA GLN A 84 -15.32 -13.54 -4.02
C GLN A 84 -14.10 -14.47 -4.08
N GLU A 85 -12.87 -14.01 -4.28
CA GLU A 85 -11.69 -14.87 -4.10
C GLU A 85 -11.01 -14.63 -2.74
N PRO A 86 -10.70 -15.69 -1.97
CA PRO A 86 -9.93 -15.54 -0.74
C PRO A 86 -8.55 -14.94 -1.06
N LEU A 87 -8.20 -13.86 -0.35
CA LEU A 87 -6.90 -13.16 -0.40
C LEU A 87 -5.70 -14.13 -0.24
N PHE A 88 -5.94 -15.25 0.43
CA PHE A 88 -5.01 -16.36 0.58
C PHE A 88 -5.77 -17.68 0.45
N ASP A 89 -5.45 -18.46 -0.59
CA ASP A 89 -5.91 -19.85 -0.74
C ASP A 89 -4.71 -20.81 -0.55
N PRO A 90 -4.54 -21.39 0.66
CA PRO A 90 -3.47 -22.35 0.90
C PRO A 90 -3.58 -23.62 0.04
N GLY A 91 -4.79 -24.00 -0.41
CA GLY A 91 -5.01 -25.17 -1.26
C GLY A 91 -4.42 -25.01 -2.66
N ARG A 92 -4.37 -23.79 -3.18
CA ARG A 92 -3.82 -23.46 -4.51
C ARG A 92 -2.29 -23.50 -4.56
N LEU A 93 -1.62 -23.28 -3.42
CA LEU A 93 -0.17 -23.41 -3.30
C LEU A 93 0.25 -24.89 -3.27
N ALA A 94 -0.47 -25.74 -2.54
CA ALA A 94 -0.22 -27.19 -2.51
C ALA A 94 -0.40 -27.84 -3.89
N ALA A 95 -1.41 -27.43 -4.65
CA ALA A 95 -1.69 -27.98 -5.98
C ALA A 95 -0.64 -27.62 -7.07
N ARG A 96 0.22 -26.62 -6.84
CA ARG A 96 1.31 -26.25 -7.77
C ARG A 96 2.65 -26.90 -7.40
N SER A 97 2.71 -27.58 -6.26
CA SER A 97 3.92 -28.24 -5.74
C SER A 97 4.01 -29.72 -6.08
N ASP A 98 2.95 -30.33 -6.64
CA ASP A 98 3.02 -31.66 -7.24
C ASP A 98 3.45 -31.53 -8.71
N PRO A 99 4.72 -31.84 -9.06
CA PRO A 99 5.02 -32.18 -10.44
C PRO A 99 4.31 -33.49 -10.73
N ALA A 100 3.57 -33.54 -11.84
CA ALA A 100 3.03 -34.81 -12.35
C ALA A 100 4.18 -35.83 -12.46
N GLU A 101 4.06 -36.95 -11.75
CA GLU A 101 4.84 -38.17 -11.98
C GLU A 101 4.60 -38.69 -13.40
#